data_AF-A0A929XM72-F1
#
_entry.id   AF-A0A929XM72-F1
#
_cell.length_a   1.000
_cell.length_b   1.000
_cell.length_c   1.000
_cell.angle_alpha   90.00
_cell.angle_beta   90.00
_cell.angle_gamma   90.00
#
_symmetry.space_group_name_H-M   'P 1'
#
loop_
_entity.id
_entity.type
_entity.pdbx_description
1 polymer ?
#
loop_
_entity_poly.entity_id
_entity_poly.type
_entity_poly.pdbx_seq_one_letter_code
_entity_poly.pdbx_strand_id
1 'polypeptide(L)'
;VVGADVGFAIARAVSVLVISCPCELGLATPVAIMVGNGVGAKKGILFKTSSALEESGRVKVVALDKTGTITEGSPVVTDVIPAEGVTKEALLSVACSLEQKSEHPLAKAIVAYGEQNKVPLTEVSDFEAVVGGGLTGRETAKDGRKQALFLGGSQTYLSGRAELETGLLEASERLSASGKTPLFFAREEDGNAVQMLGLIAVADTIRSDSAAAVRLLKEMGIRTVMVTGDNERTAQAIGAQAGVDRVIASVLPEGKADVIKSLGAEGKTMMVGDGINDAPALTAADVGVAIGAGSDIAIDAADVVVMKSRLMDVAEAIRLSRAVIRNIHENLFWAFIYNIIGIPLAAGAYIHAFGWSMNPMFGAAAMSLSSFFVVTNALRLNFFRMQGEDGRPLQEKQTTEPDAGTAPKQTIFHHQEEKTMTTKTMKIEGMMCGHCEARVKKALEALPGVESAEVSHEKGEALVHLSGQESDEALKKAVEEQDYIVKEIR
;
A
#
# COMPACT_ATOMS: atom_id res chain seq x y z
N VAL A 1 -47.53 -33.85 22.21
CA VAL A 1 -48.50 -34.76 22.87
C VAL A 1 -49.86 -34.47 22.28
N VAL A 2 -50.33 -35.31 21.36
CA VAL A 2 -51.67 -35.13 20.76
C VAL A 2 -52.70 -35.48 21.85
N GLY A 3 -53.60 -34.55 22.15
CA GLY A 3 -54.60 -34.70 23.23
C GLY A 3 -54.23 -34.11 24.60
N ALA A 4 -53.14 -33.31 24.69
CA ALA A 4 -52.81 -32.59 25.93
C ALA A 4 -53.70 -31.34 26.14
N ASP A 5 -53.84 -30.93 27.40
CA ASP A 5 -54.62 -29.74 27.81
C ASP A 5 -54.08 -28.43 27.19
N VAL A 6 -54.98 -27.45 27.00
CA VAL A 6 -54.65 -26.14 26.44
C VAL A 6 -53.58 -25.43 27.29
N GLY A 7 -53.63 -25.55 28.62
CA GLY A 7 -52.62 -24.99 29.51
C GLY A 7 -51.23 -25.58 29.28
N PHE A 8 -51.14 -26.87 28.97
CA PHE A 8 -49.86 -27.53 28.62
C PHE A 8 -49.30 -27.00 27.30
N ALA A 9 -50.15 -26.81 26.29
CA ALA A 9 -49.74 -26.25 25.01
C ALA A 9 -49.24 -24.81 25.15
N ILE A 10 -49.94 -23.97 25.92
CA ILE A 10 -49.53 -22.59 26.19
C ILE A 10 -48.20 -22.52 26.95
N ALA A 11 -48.02 -23.33 28.00
CA ALA A 11 -46.78 -23.35 28.77
C ALA A 11 -45.55 -23.74 27.91
N ARG A 12 -45.75 -24.65 26.94
CA ARG A 12 -44.71 -25.05 25.99
C ARG A 12 -44.43 -23.99 24.94
N ALA A 13 -45.46 -23.36 24.39
CA ALA A 13 -45.31 -22.23 23.48
C ALA A 13 -44.50 -21.09 24.12
N VAL A 14 -44.80 -20.74 25.38
CA VAL A 14 -44.04 -19.74 26.15
C VAL A 14 -42.59 -20.20 26.35
N SER A 15 -42.37 -21.46 26.72
CA SER A 15 -41.00 -21.99 26.93
C SER A 15 -40.16 -21.94 25.66
N VAL A 16 -40.75 -22.26 24.50
CA VAL A 16 -40.09 -22.18 23.18
C VAL A 16 -39.78 -20.73 22.81
N LEU A 17 -40.74 -19.83 23.00
CA LEU A 17 -40.54 -18.39 22.73
C LEU A 17 -39.38 -17.84 23.58
N VAL A 18 -39.38 -18.12 24.88
CA VAL A 18 -38.37 -17.66 25.83
C VAL A 18 -36.99 -18.19 25.48
N ILE A 19 -36.85 -19.48 25.16
CA ILE A 19 -35.54 -20.06 24.83
C ILE A 19 -35.08 -19.72 23.41
N SER A 20 -35.97 -19.25 22.53
CA SER A 20 -35.60 -18.93 21.14
C SER A 20 -34.94 -17.57 20.96
N CYS A 21 -35.08 -16.66 21.93
CA CYS A 21 -34.54 -15.30 21.83
C CYS A 21 -33.04 -15.29 22.17
N PRO A 22 -32.13 -14.98 21.22
CA PRO A 22 -30.71 -14.95 21.47
C PRO A 22 -30.31 -13.55 21.99
N CYS A 23 -30.56 -13.29 23.28
CA CYS A 23 -30.25 -12.00 23.92
C CYS A 23 -28.77 -11.61 23.77
N GLU A 24 -27.87 -12.59 23.69
CA GLU A 24 -26.42 -12.35 23.59
C GLU A 24 -25.94 -11.98 22.18
N LEU A 25 -26.76 -12.23 21.16
CA LEU A 25 -26.41 -11.92 19.78
C LEU A 25 -26.06 -10.44 19.61
N GLY A 26 -26.80 -9.57 20.32
CA GLY A 26 -26.56 -8.12 20.33
C GLY A 26 -25.30 -7.69 21.07
N LEU A 27 -24.69 -8.55 21.89
CA LEU A 27 -23.48 -8.25 22.67
C LEU A 27 -22.22 -8.91 22.08
N ALA A 28 -22.37 -10.06 21.41
CA ALA A 28 -21.25 -10.86 20.91
C ALA A 28 -20.25 -10.05 20.07
N THR A 29 -20.75 -9.30 19.10
CA THR A 29 -19.92 -8.50 18.19
C THR A 29 -19.42 -7.20 18.82
N PRO A 30 -20.28 -6.34 19.42
CA PRO A 30 -19.83 -5.05 19.96
C PRO A 30 -18.81 -5.20 21.09
N VAL A 31 -18.94 -6.20 21.97
CA VAL A 31 -17.99 -6.41 23.07
C VAL A 31 -16.63 -6.87 22.52
N ALA A 32 -16.61 -7.79 21.55
CA ALA A 32 -15.36 -8.25 20.94
C ALA A 32 -14.63 -7.12 20.21
N ILE A 33 -15.37 -6.29 19.46
CA ILE A 33 -14.81 -5.10 18.78
C ILE A 33 -14.30 -4.08 19.79
N MET A 34 -15.06 -3.79 20.84
CA MET A 34 -14.66 -2.85 21.90
C MET A 34 -13.36 -3.30 22.58
N VAL A 35 -13.25 -4.58 22.96
CA VAL A 35 -12.02 -5.11 23.56
C VAL A 35 -10.89 -5.11 22.54
N GLY A 36 -11.15 -5.50 21.28
CA GLY A 36 -10.17 -5.46 20.19
C GLY A 36 -9.59 -4.06 19.97
N ASN A 37 -10.44 -3.04 19.84
CA ASN A 37 -10.02 -1.65 19.73
C ASN A 37 -9.24 -1.18 20.96
N GLY A 38 -9.66 -1.58 22.17
CA GLY A 38 -8.94 -1.26 23.40
C GLY A 38 -7.53 -1.88 23.45
N VAL A 39 -7.38 -3.12 22.98
CA VAL A 39 -6.08 -3.80 22.88
C VAL A 39 -5.20 -3.14 21.80
N GLY A 40 -5.76 -2.84 20.63
CA GLY A 40 -5.06 -2.12 19.56
C GLY A 40 -4.58 -0.74 20.02
N ALA A 41 -5.46 0.06 20.60
CA ALA A 41 -5.15 1.42 21.05
C ALA A 41 -4.04 1.45 22.11
N LYS A 42 -4.07 0.53 23.08
CA LYS A 42 -2.97 0.37 24.07
C LYS A 42 -1.62 0.06 23.43
N LYS A 43 -1.62 -0.47 22.20
CA LYS A 43 -0.41 -0.85 21.46
C LYS A 43 -0.04 0.15 20.37
N GLY A 44 -0.84 1.19 20.16
CA GLY A 44 -0.62 2.23 19.16
C GLY A 44 -1.23 1.92 17.79
N ILE A 45 -2.24 1.05 17.72
CA ILE A 45 -3.00 0.75 16.50
C ILE A 45 -4.44 1.21 16.73
N LEU A 46 -4.88 2.21 15.99
CA LEU A 46 -6.21 2.80 16.12
C LEU A 46 -7.06 2.44 14.90
N PHE A 47 -8.08 1.61 15.11
CA PHE A 47 -9.13 1.38 14.11
C PHE A 47 -10.20 2.45 14.28
N LYS A 48 -10.49 3.24 13.24
CA LYS A 48 -11.50 4.30 13.33
C LYS A 48 -12.93 3.76 13.37
N THR A 49 -13.18 2.66 12.66
CA THR A 49 -14.49 2.05 12.55
C THR A 49 -14.44 0.57 12.90
N SER A 50 -15.57 0.01 13.32
CA SER A 50 -15.73 -1.45 13.48
C SER A 50 -15.47 -2.20 12.18
N SER A 51 -15.93 -1.63 11.06
CA SER A 51 -15.73 -2.19 9.72
C SER A 51 -14.25 -2.28 9.39
N ALA A 52 -13.45 -1.24 9.65
CA ALA A 52 -12.01 -1.25 9.43
C ALA A 52 -11.33 -2.38 10.21
N LEU A 53 -11.72 -2.59 11.47
CA LEU A 53 -11.22 -3.70 12.26
C LEU A 53 -11.59 -5.03 11.63
N GLU A 54 -12.84 -5.28 11.24
CA GLU A 54 -13.24 -6.56 10.63
C GLU A 54 -12.58 -6.79 9.26
N GLU A 55 -12.51 -5.77 8.42
CA GLU A 55 -12.00 -5.89 7.07
C GLU A 55 -10.49 -6.12 7.04
N SER A 56 -9.76 -5.53 7.99
CA SER A 56 -8.31 -5.75 8.15
C SER A 56 -7.95 -7.24 8.20
N GLY A 57 -8.77 -8.08 8.84
CA GLY A 57 -8.50 -9.51 9.03
C GLY A 57 -8.80 -10.35 7.79
N ARG A 58 -9.58 -9.81 6.85
CA ARG A 58 -10.00 -10.44 5.58
C ARG A 58 -9.08 -10.10 4.42
N VAL A 59 -8.16 -9.16 4.59
CA VAL A 59 -7.17 -8.72 3.61
C VAL A 59 -6.37 -9.91 3.05
N LYS A 60 -6.15 -9.86 1.72
CA LYS A 60 -5.40 -10.84 0.93
C LYS A 60 -4.20 -10.24 0.22
N VAL A 61 -4.26 -8.94 -0.07
CA VAL A 61 -3.19 -8.18 -0.71
C VAL A 61 -2.87 -6.96 0.12
N VAL A 62 -1.60 -6.76 0.45
CA VAL A 62 -1.10 -5.54 1.11
C VAL A 62 -0.22 -4.80 0.12
N ALA A 63 -0.71 -3.64 -0.32
CA ALA A 63 0.05 -2.67 -1.07
C ALA A 63 0.81 -1.76 -0.10
N LEU A 64 2.12 -1.66 -0.28
CA LEU A 64 3.03 -0.91 0.55
C LEU A 64 3.58 0.25 -0.27
N ASP A 65 3.42 1.49 0.20
CA ASP A 65 4.23 2.57 -0.33
C ASP A 65 5.71 2.35 0.03
N LYS A 66 6.60 2.90 -0.79
CA LYS A 66 8.04 2.83 -0.51
C LYS A 66 8.43 3.83 0.55
N THR A 67 8.26 5.13 0.27
CA THR A 67 8.85 6.23 1.03
C THR A 67 8.11 6.41 2.35
N GLY A 68 8.83 6.39 3.48
CA GLY A 68 8.23 6.57 4.81
C GLY A 68 7.44 5.35 5.33
N THR A 69 7.19 4.35 4.49
CA THR A 69 6.50 3.09 4.84
C THR A 69 7.47 1.92 4.93
N ILE A 70 8.01 1.45 3.79
CA ILE A 70 9.07 0.42 3.77
C ILE A 70 10.40 1.02 4.22
N THR A 71 10.65 2.27 3.85
CA THR A 71 11.84 3.04 4.22
C THR A 71 11.54 4.04 5.34
N GLU A 72 12.59 4.64 5.89
CA GLU A 72 12.45 5.65 6.95
C GLU A 72 11.77 6.94 6.46
N GLY A 73 11.83 7.23 5.16
CA GLY A 73 11.25 8.44 4.55
C GLY A 73 12.14 9.68 4.72
N SER A 74 13.30 9.51 5.34
CA SER A 74 14.33 10.54 5.50
C SER A 74 15.60 10.08 4.77
N PRO A 75 15.87 10.61 3.56
CA PRO A 75 17.08 10.24 2.84
C PRO A 75 18.34 10.61 3.63
N VAL A 76 19.36 9.76 3.56
CA VAL A 76 20.66 9.97 4.21
C VAL A 76 21.79 9.76 3.22
N VAL A 77 22.89 10.48 3.42
CA VAL A 77 24.12 10.26 2.66
C VAL A 77 24.72 8.92 3.09
N THR A 78 24.98 8.05 2.12
CA THR A 78 25.51 6.70 2.34
C THR A 78 26.96 6.58 1.87
N ASP A 79 27.30 7.21 0.74
CA ASP A 79 28.63 7.16 0.17
C ASP A 79 29.06 8.54 -0.32
N VAL A 80 30.35 8.83 -0.16
CA VAL A 80 31.01 10.04 -0.66
C VAL A 80 32.25 9.60 -1.41
N ILE A 81 32.23 9.74 -2.73
CA ILE A 81 33.27 9.26 -3.65
C ILE A 81 33.85 10.47 -4.39
N PRO A 82 35.00 11.01 -3.93
CA PRO A 82 35.67 12.11 -4.62
C PRO A 82 36.30 11.64 -5.94
N ALA A 83 36.42 12.56 -6.90
CA ALA A 83 37.18 12.38 -8.14
C ALA A 83 38.68 12.31 -7.89
N GLU A 84 39.46 11.88 -8.88
CA GLU A 84 40.91 11.77 -8.73
C GLU A 84 41.55 13.15 -8.43
N GLY A 85 42.37 13.21 -7.39
CA GLY A 85 43.01 14.47 -6.95
C GLY A 85 42.12 15.43 -6.16
N VAL A 86 40.88 15.05 -5.82
CA VAL A 86 39.95 15.86 -5.00
C VAL A 86 39.81 15.26 -3.60
N THR A 87 39.77 16.11 -2.57
CA THR A 87 39.54 15.66 -1.19
C THR A 87 38.05 15.52 -0.89
N LYS A 88 37.69 14.64 0.06
CA LYS A 88 36.30 14.47 0.49
C LYS A 88 35.71 15.78 1.03
N GLU A 89 36.52 16.55 1.75
CA GLU A 89 36.12 17.83 2.33
C GLU A 89 35.82 18.87 1.25
N ALA A 90 36.60 18.89 0.15
CA ALA A 90 36.36 19.80 -0.97
C ALA A 90 35.05 19.47 -1.71
N LEU A 91 34.80 18.18 -1.97
CA LEU A 91 33.53 17.72 -2.55
C LEU A 91 32.34 18.09 -1.66
N LEU A 92 32.42 17.79 -0.37
CA LEU A 92 31.34 18.09 0.58
C LEU A 92 31.11 19.59 0.75
N SER A 93 32.16 20.40 0.75
CA SER A 93 32.05 21.85 0.90
C SER A 93 31.25 22.46 -0.25
N VAL A 94 31.57 22.08 -1.49
CA VAL A 94 30.84 22.54 -2.67
C VAL A 94 29.41 22.00 -2.66
N ALA A 95 29.22 20.70 -2.42
CA ALA A 95 27.90 20.09 -2.41
C ALA A 95 26.97 20.70 -1.36
N CYS A 96 27.42 20.84 -0.11
CA CYS A 96 26.60 21.41 0.95
C CYS A 96 26.32 22.90 0.73
N SER A 97 27.28 23.66 0.20
CA SER A 97 27.08 25.09 -0.10
C SER A 97 26.03 25.30 -1.19
N LEU A 98 26.05 24.46 -2.23
CA LEU A 98 25.07 24.50 -3.31
C LEU A 98 23.68 24.05 -2.85
N GLU A 99 23.61 22.95 -2.10
CA GLU A 99 22.36 22.33 -1.64
C GLU A 99 21.65 23.12 -0.53
N GLN A 100 22.35 24.02 0.17
CA GLN A 100 21.77 24.83 1.26
C GLN A 100 20.57 25.69 0.81
N LYS A 101 20.52 26.07 -0.46
CA LYS A 101 19.41 26.88 -1.04
C LYS A 101 18.26 26.03 -1.58
N SER A 102 18.41 24.71 -1.60
CA SER A 102 17.44 23.77 -2.17
C SER A 102 16.52 23.19 -1.10
N GLU A 103 15.22 23.19 -1.37
CA GLU A 103 14.21 22.58 -0.49
C GLU A 103 14.04 21.07 -0.70
N HIS A 104 14.77 20.49 -1.67
CA HIS A 104 14.62 19.10 -2.04
C HIS A 104 15.05 18.15 -0.89
N PRO A 105 14.34 17.03 -0.62
CA PRO A 105 14.73 16.11 0.46
C PRO A 105 16.17 15.59 0.37
N LEU A 106 16.66 15.32 -0.85
CA LEU A 106 18.06 14.92 -1.07
C LEU A 106 19.07 16.03 -0.70
N ALA A 107 18.71 17.30 -0.91
CA ALA A 107 19.53 18.45 -0.53
C ALA A 107 19.71 18.52 0.99
N LYS A 108 18.59 18.38 1.72
CA LYS A 108 18.56 18.36 3.18
C LYS A 108 19.44 17.24 3.76
N ALA A 109 19.45 16.07 3.11
CA ALA A 109 20.31 14.96 3.50
C ALA A 109 21.81 15.30 3.38
N ILE A 110 22.22 15.95 2.29
CA ILE A 110 23.60 16.37 2.05
C ILE A 110 24.02 17.46 3.04
N VAL A 111 23.18 18.47 3.25
CA VAL A 111 23.44 19.56 4.20
C VAL A 111 23.58 19.02 5.62
N ALA A 112 22.66 18.15 6.06
CA ALA A 112 22.73 17.52 7.39
C ALA A 112 24.01 16.69 7.57
N TYR A 113 24.44 15.96 6.53
CA TYR A 113 25.70 15.23 6.55
C TYR A 113 26.92 16.17 6.63
N GLY A 114 26.90 17.30 5.91
CA GLY A 114 27.94 18.33 5.99
C GLY A 114 28.04 18.99 7.37
N GLU A 115 26.91 19.29 8.00
CA GLU A 115 26.85 19.85 9.35
C GLU A 115 27.44 18.89 10.39
N GLN A 116 27.10 17.59 10.33
CA GLN A 116 27.66 16.56 11.20
C GLN A 116 29.19 16.44 11.05
N ASN A 117 29.69 16.60 9.82
CA ASN A 117 31.12 16.54 9.51
C ASN A 117 31.84 17.89 9.64
N LYS A 118 31.15 18.95 10.11
CA LYS A 118 31.69 20.31 10.30
C LYS A 118 32.39 20.88 9.07
N VAL A 119 31.80 20.63 7.90
CA VAL A 119 32.34 21.06 6.61
C VAL A 119 32.19 22.59 6.47
N PRO A 120 33.22 23.32 6.01
CA PRO A 120 33.11 24.76 5.78
C PRO A 120 32.16 25.03 4.62
N LEU A 121 31.19 25.91 4.84
CA LEU A 121 30.24 26.37 3.82
C LEU A 121 30.70 27.72 3.25
N THR A 122 30.52 27.89 1.93
CA THR A 122 30.68 29.17 1.27
C THR A 122 29.32 29.76 0.89
N GLU A 123 29.25 31.09 0.82
CA GLU A 123 28.03 31.77 0.39
C GLU A 123 27.85 31.65 -1.13
N VAL A 124 26.69 31.13 -1.54
CA VAL A 124 26.33 30.92 -2.95
C VAL A 124 25.31 31.98 -3.40
N SER A 125 25.62 32.66 -4.50
CA SER A 125 24.75 33.61 -5.22
C SER A 125 24.33 33.02 -6.58
N ASP A 126 23.41 33.68 -7.29
CA ASP A 126 22.87 33.22 -8.58
C ASP A 126 22.41 31.76 -8.59
N PHE A 127 21.69 31.33 -7.54
CA PHE A 127 21.18 29.97 -7.43
C PHE A 127 20.05 29.73 -8.43
N GLU A 128 20.19 28.70 -9.25
CA GLU A 128 19.16 28.22 -10.17
C GLU A 128 18.95 26.72 -10.00
N ALA A 129 17.68 26.31 -9.90
CA ALA A 129 17.27 24.92 -9.92
C ALA A 129 16.72 24.55 -11.31
N VAL A 130 17.41 23.66 -12.01
CA VAL A 130 16.99 23.15 -13.32
C VAL A 130 16.09 21.93 -13.11
N VAL A 131 14.81 22.06 -13.47
CA VAL A 131 13.82 20.99 -13.35
C VAL A 131 14.30 19.72 -14.07
N GLY A 132 14.42 18.62 -13.33
CA GLY A 132 14.87 17.32 -13.86
C GLY A 132 16.36 17.23 -14.22
N GLY A 133 17.15 18.31 -14.01
CA GLY A 133 18.56 18.37 -14.37
C GLY A 133 19.48 18.40 -13.15
N GLY A 134 19.33 19.43 -12.31
CA GLY A 134 20.28 19.69 -11.23
C GLY A 134 20.18 21.11 -10.67
N LEU A 135 21.23 21.53 -9.98
CA LEU A 135 21.39 22.81 -9.31
C LEU A 135 22.65 23.50 -9.84
N THR A 136 22.56 24.83 -9.97
CA THR A 136 23.73 25.67 -10.21
C THR A 136 23.77 26.83 -9.23
N GLY A 137 24.97 27.30 -8.92
CA GLY A 137 25.15 28.51 -8.13
C GLY A 137 26.58 28.98 -8.20
N ARG A 138 26.80 30.28 -7.99
CA ARG A 138 28.13 30.88 -8.01
C ARG A 138 28.65 31.10 -6.60
N GLU A 139 29.90 30.71 -6.37
CA GLU A 139 30.62 31.03 -5.15
C GLU A 139 30.85 32.54 -5.06
N THR A 140 30.47 33.13 -3.92
CA THR A 140 30.79 34.51 -3.59
C THR A 140 32.03 34.51 -2.70
N ALA A 141 33.21 34.74 -3.29
CA ALA A 141 34.43 34.86 -2.50
C ALA A 141 34.38 36.09 -1.58
N LYS A 142 34.84 35.93 -0.33
CA LYS A 142 34.97 37.01 0.68
C LYS A 142 35.81 38.21 0.21
N ASP A 143 36.62 38.02 -0.83
CA ASP A 143 37.56 39.01 -1.37
C ASP A 143 37.10 39.58 -2.74
N GLY A 144 35.93 39.16 -3.26
CA GLY A 144 35.32 39.67 -4.49
C GLY A 144 36.05 39.34 -5.81
N ARG A 145 37.06 38.46 -5.80
CA ARG A 145 37.98 38.24 -6.94
C ARG A 145 38.02 36.85 -7.55
N LYS A 146 37.34 35.86 -6.98
CA LYS A 146 37.21 34.52 -7.59
C LYS A 146 35.73 34.13 -7.55
N GLN A 147 35.15 33.91 -8.72
CA GLN A 147 33.83 33.30 -8.87
C GLN A 147 34.06 31.90 -9.43
N ALA A 148 33.57 30.89 -8.71
CA ALA A 148 33.49 29.53 -9.22
C ALA A 148 32.03 29.18 -9.42
N LEU A 149 31.67 28.64 -10.58
CA LEU A 149 30.35 28.09 -10.82
C LEU A 149 30.31 26.66 -10.27
N PHE A 150 29.41 26.43 -9.32
CA PHE A 150 29.11 25.11 -8.78
C PHE A 150 27.96 24.50 -9.55
N LEU A 151 28.13 23.21 -9.85
CA LEU A 151 27.19 22.39 -10.59
C LEU A 151 26.92 21.13 -9.76
N GLY A 152 25.65 20.80 -9.54
CA GLY A 152 25.24 19.58 -8.85
C GLY A 152 24.05 18.96 -9.55
N GLY A 153 23.90 17.64 -9.56
CA GLY A 153 22.71 17.02 -10.15
C GLY A 153 22.87 15.58 -10.62
N SER A 154 21.97 15.19 -11.52
CA SER A 154 21.94 13.85 -12.09
C SER A 154 23.09 13.60 -13.06
N GLN A 155 23.42 12.32 -13.29
CA GLN A 155 24.43 11.93 -14.28
C GLN A 155 24.17 12.57 -15.64
N THR A 156 22.93 12.51 -16.15
CA THR A 156 22.54 13.07 -17.45
C THR A 156 22.83 14.57 -17.56
N TYR A 157 22.64 15.31 -16.47
CA TYR A 157 22.88 16.75 -16.45
C TYR A 157 24.36 17.11 -16.46
N LEU A 158 25.18 16.42 -15.65
CA LEU A 158 26.61 16.69 -15.62
C LEU A 158 27.35 16.15 -16.85
N SER A 159 26.95 15.02 -17.41
CA SER A 159 27.51 14.51 -18.68
C SER A 159 27.40 15.50 -19.83
N GLY A 160 26.38 16.38 -19.80
CA GLY A 160 26.20 17.42 -20.80
C GLY A 160 27.10 18.65 -20.62
N ARG A 161 27.80 18.77 -19.49
CA ARG A 161 28.63 19.94 -19.11
C ARG A 161 30.09 19.61 -18.82
N ALA A 162 30.38 18.38 -18.41
CA ALA A 162 31.71 17.92 -18.06
C ALA A 162 31.93 16.47 -18.50
N GLU A 163 33.18 16.14 -18.78
CA GLU A 163 33.58 14.76 -19.02
C GLU A 163 33.61 14.00 -17.68
N LEU A 164 32.83 12.93 -17.58
CA LEU A 164 32.77 12.09 -16.38
C LEU A 164 33.86 11.02 -16.43
N GLU A 165 34.67 10.95 -15.37
CA GLU A 165 35.66 9.87 -15.21
C GLU A 165 34.99 8.50 -15.23
N THR A 166 35.59 7.53 -15.94
CA THR A 166 35.04 6.16 -16.06
C THR A 166 34.81 5.50 -14.71
N GLY A 167 35.71 5.72 -13.73
CA GLY A 167 35.55 5.17 -12.38
C GLY A 167 34.35 5.72 -11.61
N LEU A 168 33.97 6.99 -11.84
CA LEU A 168 32.78 7.59 -11.22
C LEU A 168 31.48 7.08 -11.86
N LEU A 169 31.51 6.83 -13.17
CA LEU A 169 30.40 6.20 -13.91
C LEU A 169 30.13 4.78 -13.39
N GLU A 170 31.17 3.94 -13.29
CA GLU A 170 31.04 2.58 -12.73
C GLU A 170 30.55 2.59 -11.28
N ALA A 171 31.06 3.52 -10.47
CA ALA A 171 30.60 3.70 -9.09
C ALA A 171 29.12 4.10 -9.02
N SER A 172 28.69 5.04 -9.88
CA SER A 172 27.30 5.48 -9.99
C SER A 172 26.37 4.33 -10.37
N GLU A 173 26.74 3.51 -11.36
CA GLU A 173 25.95 2.35 -11.78
C GLU A 173 25.82 1.31 -10.66
N ARG A 174 26.92 0.99 -9.96
CA ARG A 174 26.91 0.06 -8.82
C ARG A 174 26.03 0.58 -7.67
N LEU A 175 26.12 1.87 -7.36
CA LEU A 175 25.33 2.49 -6.30
C LEU A 175 23.84 2.53 -6.67
N SER A 176 23.53 2.87 -7.92
CA SER A 176 22.16 2.83 -8.46
C SER A 176 21.57 1.43 -8.41
N ALA A 177 22.36 0.40 -8.75
CA ALA A 177 21.95 -1.00 -8.66
C ALA A 177 21.65 -1.44 -7.21
N SER A 178 22.27 -0.78 -6.23
CA SER A 178 21.98 -1.00 -4.80
C SER A 178 20.80 -0.17 -4.26
N GLY A 179 20.07 0.54 -5.13
CA GLY A 179 18.91 1.36 -4.77
C GLY A 179 19.26 2.73 -4.21
N LYS A 180 20.47 3.23 -4.47
CA LYS A 180 20.93 4.57 -4.05
C LYS A 180 20.80 5.55 -5.19
N THR A 181 20.66 6.83 -4.87
CA THR A 181 20.58 7.91 -5.85
C THR A 181 21.93 8.64 -5.92
N PRO A 182 22.72 8.41 -6.97
CA PRO A 182 23.99 9.11 -7.16
C PRO A 182 23.77 10.55 -7.65
N LEU A 183 24.36 11.52 -6.96
CA LEU A 183 24.40 12.94 -7.33
C LEU A 183 25.84 13.36 -7.58
N PHE A 184 26.10 13.90 -8.76
CA PHE A 184 27.44 14.35 -9.15
C PHE A 184 27.59 15.82 -8.85
N PHE A 185 28.82 16.22 -8.52
CA PHE A 185 29.18 17.60 -8.24
C PHE A 185 30.42 17.99 -9.03
N ALA A 186 30.41 19.20 -9.56
CA ALA A 186 31.50 19.77 -10.32
C ALA A 186 31.66 21.26 -9.99
N ARG A 187 32.86 21.77 -10.28
CA ARG A 187 33.17 23.20 -10.19
C ARG A 187 33.81 23.68 -11.48
N GLU A 188 33.46 24.88 -11.89
CA GLU A 188 34.10 25.59 -12.99
C GLU A 188 34.67 26.90 -12.45
N GLU A 189 35.98 27.07 -12.53
CA GLU A 189 36.62 28.36 -12.20
C GLU A 189 36.67 29.22 -13.46
N ASP A 190 36.53 30.55 -13.32
CA ASP A 190 36.57 31.48 -14.45
C ASP A 190 37.80 31.24 -15.36
N GLY A 191 37.53 30.79 -16.59
CA GLY A 191 38.55 30.54 -17.61
C GLY A 191 39.19 29.14 -17.59
N ASN A 192 38.76 28.25 -16.69
CA ASN A 192 39.20 26.85 -16.61
C ASN A 192 38.10 25.89 -17.10
N ALA A 193 38.49 24.67 -17.47
CA ALA A 193 37.54 23.60 -17.77
C ALA A 193 36.77 23.19 -16.50
N VAL A 194 35.55 22.68 -16.69
CA VAL A 194 34.73 22.13 -15.60
C VAL A 194 35.47 20.95 -14.97
N GLN A 195 35.82 21.10 -13.69
CA GLN A 195 36.46 20.05 -12.90
C GLN A 195 35.39 19.25 -12.16
N MET A 196 35.35 17.94 -12.42
CA MET A 196 34.55 17.01 -11.62
C MET A 196 35.11 16.90 -10.21
N LEU A 197 34.26 17.04 -9.20
CA LEU A 197 34.64 16.90 -7.79
C LEU A 197 34.35 15.51 -7.26
N GLY A 198 33.33 14.85 -7.80
CA GLY A 198 32.96 13.49 -7.45
C GLY A 198 31.46 13.29 -7.37
N LEU A 199 31.08 12.27 -6.60
CA LEU A 199 29.75 11.71 -6.49
C LEU A 199 29.38 11.53 -5.01
N ILE A 200 28.19 11.96 -4.63
CA ILE A 200 27.57 11.68 -3.33
C ILE A 200 26.33 10.81 -3.56
N ALA A 201 26.26 9.67 -2.89
CA ALA A 201 25.11 8.78 -2.96
C ALA A 201 24.19 9.00 -1.76
N VAL A 202 22.93 9.30 -2.06
CA VAL A 202 21.88 9.47 -1.06
C VAL A 202 20.90 8.31 -1.20
N ALA A 203 20.47 7.74 -0.08
CA ALA A 203 19.50 6.65 -0.09
C ALA A 203 18.47 6.83 1.02
N ASP A 204 17.25 6.43 0.73
CA ASP A 204 16.23 6.25 1.75
C ASP A 204 16.37 4.83 2.31
N THR A 205 16.85 4.73 3.54
CA THR A 205 17.19 3.44 4.16
C THR A 205 15.93 2.67 4.52
N ILE A 206 15.94 1.36 4.26
CA ILE A 206 14.84 0.45 4.65
C ILE A 206 14.73 0.41 6.18
N ARG A 207 13.50 0.44 6.70
CA ARG A 207 13.26 0.30 8.14
C ARG A 207 13.76 -1.06 8.62
N SER A 208 14.34 -1.08 9.81
CA SER A 208 14.88 -2.31 10.42
C SER A 208 13.86 -3.44 10.57
N ASP A 209 12.57 -3.11 10.69
CA ASP A 209 11.48 -4.08 10.85
C ASP A 209 10.78 -4.46 9.53
N SER A 210 11.10 -3.82 8.40
CA SER A 210 10.37 -4.00 7.14
C SER A 210 10.41 -5.43 6.62
N ALA A 211 11.61 -6.02 6.48
CA ALA A 211 11.74 -7.40 5.98
C ALA A 211 11.04 -8.43 6.89
N ALA A 212 11.10 -8.16 8.20
CA ALA A 212 10.44 -8.95 9.23
C ALA A 212 8.91 -8.87 9.14
N ALA A 213 8.36 -7.67 8.93
CA ALA A 213 6.93 -7.44 8.78
C ALA A 213 6.40 -8.08 7.49
N VAL A 214 7.11 -7.90 6.37
CA VAL A 214 6.76 -8.51 5.08
C VAL A 214 6.74 -10.04 5.17
N ARG A 215 7.73 -10.65 5.86
CA ARG A 215 7.73 -12.09 6.10
C ARG A 215 6.51 -12.54 6.90
N LEU A 216 6.15 -11.84 7.97
CA LEU A 216 4.96 -12.17 8.77
C LEU A 216 3.67 -12.07 7.95
N LEU A 217 3.53 -11.06 7.09
CA LEU A 217 2.41 -10.95 6.16
C LEU A 217 2.33 -12.15 5.22
N LYS A 218 3.47 -12.59 4.66
CA LYS A 218 3.52 -13.78 3.79
C LYS A 218 3.17 -15.06 4.53
N GLU A 219 3.67 -15.25 5.75
CA GLU A 219 3.31 -16.39 6.62
C GLU A 219 1.81 -16.43 6.92
N MET A 220 1.15 -15.27 6.90
CA MET A 220 -0.30 -15.13 7.04
C MET A 220 -1.09 -15.39 5.74
N GLY A 221 -0.40 -15.75 4.66
CA GLY A 221 -0.98 -16.01 3.33
C GLY A 221 -1.41 -14.73 2.59
N ILE A 222 -0.75 -13.60 2.89
CA ILE A 222 -1.04 -12.29 2.30
C ILE A 222 0.04 -11.98 1.28
N ARG A 223 -0.37 -11.58 0.07
CA ARG A 223 0.54 -11.14 -0.98
C ARG A 223 0.98 -9.70 -0.74
N THR A 224 2.28 -9.42 -0.81
CA THR A 224 2.81 -8.07 -0.59
C THR A 224 3.26 -7.44 -1.90
N VAL A 225 2.78 -6.23 -2.17
CA VAL A 225 3.08 -5.48 -3.39
C VAL A 225 3.66 -4.14 -3.00
N MET A 226 4.85 -3.80 -3.46
CA MET A 226 5.40 -2.46 -3.29
C MET A 226 4.94 -1.56 -4.45
N VAL A 227 4.41 -0.37 -4.15
CA VAL A 227 4.00 0.63 -5.14
C VAL A 227 4.86 1.87 -4.94
N THR A 228 5.50 2.37 -6.01
CA THR A 228 6.37 3.54 -5.90
C THR A 228 6.45 4.35 -7.20
N GLY A 229 6.72 5.65 -7.06
CA GLY A 229 7.05 6.54 -8.18
C GLY A 229 8.51 6.48 -8.61
N ASP A 230 9.38 5.78 -7.86
CA ASP A 230 10.78 5.62 -8.21
C ASP A 230 10.97 4.83 -9.51
N ASN A 231 12.17 4.95 -10.08
CA ASN A 231 12.56 4.14 -11.22
C ASN A 231 12.57 2.64 -10.87
N GLU A 232 12.41 1.80 -11.90
CA GLU A 232 12.28 0.36 -11.74
C GLU A 232 13.49 -0.30 -11.09
N ARG A 233 14.72 0.12 -11.40
CA ARG A 233 15.94 -0.49 -10.83
C ARG A 233 16.01 -0.29 -9.32
N THR A 234 15.82 0.94 -8.86
CA THR A 234 15.81 1.29 -7.43
C THR A 234 14.67 0.57 -6.72
N ALA A 235 13.48 0.56 -7.31
CA ALA A 235 12.33 -0.12 -6.75
C ALA A 235 12.56 -1.63 -6.62
N GLN A 236 13.12 -2.30 -7.63
CA GLN A 236 13.42 -3.73 -7.56
C GLN A 236 14.47 -4.04 -6.48
N ALA A 237 15.51 -3.21 -6.34
CA ALA A 237 16.52 -3.38 -5.31
C ALA A 237 15.94 -3.27 -3.89
N ILE A 238 15.11 -2.25 -3.63
CA ILE A 238 14.45 -2.05 -2.33
C ILE A 238 13.41 -3.15 -2.08
N GLY A 239 12.63 -3.52 -3.10
CA GLY A 239 11.66 -4.60 -3.01
C GLY A 239 12.29 -5.94 -2.68
N ALA A 240 13.45 -6.27 -3.27
CA ALA A 240 14.21 -7.47 -2.95
C ALA A 240 14.72 -7.49 -1.51
N GLN A 241 15.24 -6.35 -1.01
CA GLN A 241 15.71 -6.23 0.37
C GLN A 241 14.57 -6.33 1.40
N ALA A 242 13.41 -5.72 1.11
CA ALA A 242 12.21 -5.86 1.93
C ALA A 242 11.55 -7.25 1.79
N GLY A 243 11.85 -7.97 0.70
CA GLY A 243 11.32 -9.29 0.40
C GLY A 243 9.87 -9.28 -0.05
N VAL A 244 9.39 -8.26 -0.78
CA VAL A 244 8.00 -8.20 -1.30
C VAL A 244 7.77 -9.21 -2.44
N ASP A 245 6.52 -9.57 -2.74
CA ASP A 245 6.20 -10.51 -3.83
C ASP A 245 6.22 -9.85 -5.21
N ARG A 246 5.80 -8.59 -5.28
CA ARG A 246 5.71 -7.82 -6.53
C ARG A 246 6.11 -6.37 -6.31
N VAL A 247 6.74 -5.76 -7.31
CA VAL A 247 7.09 -4.33 -7.34
C VAL A 247 6.39 -3.69 -8.53
N ILE A 248 5.72 -2.56 -8.29
CA ILE A 248 5.12 -1.70 -9.31
C ILE A 248 5.79 -0.34 -9.18
N ALA A 249 6.64 -0.01 -10.14
CA ALA A 249 7.47 1.19 -10.14
C ALA A 249 6.97 2.25 -11.12
N SER A 250 7.54 3.45 -11.04
CA SER A 250 7.24 4.57 -11.94
C SER A 250 5.76 4.97 -11.99
N VAL A 251 5.07 4.83 -10.86
CA VAL A 251 3.66 5.19 -10.70
C VAL A 251 3.53 6.65 -10.26
N LEU A 252 2.79 7.45 -11.04
CA LEU A 252 2.43 8.81 -10.65
C LEU A 252 1.47 8.80 -9.44
N PRO A 253 1.45 9.85 -8.58
CA PRO A 253 0.57 9.90 -7.41
C PRO A 253 -0.91 9.62 -7.74
N GLU A 254 -1.40 10.19 -8.84
CA GLU A 254 -2.78 10.00 -9.34
C GLU A 254 -3.05 8.55 -9.77
N GLY A 255 -2.03 7.89 -10.35
CA GLY A 255 -2.12 6.51 -10.83
C GLY A 255 -2.04 5.46 -9.71
N LYS A 256 -1.60 5.81 -8.49
CA LYS A 256 -1.55 4.87 -7.37
C LYS A 256 -2.94 4.33 -7.02
N ALA A 257 -3.97 5.18 -7.03
CA ALA A 257 -5.34 4.76 -6.73
C ALA A 257 -5.85 3.71 -7.73
N ASP A 258 -5.53 3.83 -9.01
CA ASP A 258 -5.94 2.87 -10.03
C ASP A 258 -5.16 1.56 -9.93
N VAL A 259 -3.89 1.61 -9.53
CA VAL A 259 -3.12 0.41 -9.17
C VAL A 259 -3.79 -0.33 -8.00
N ILE A 260 -4.21 0.39 -6.95
CA ILE A 260 -4.92 -0.23 -5.81
C ILE A 260 -6.24 -0.87 -6.25
N LYS A 261 -7.04 -0.21 -7.10
CA LYS A 261 -8.27 -0.80 -7.65
C LYS A 261 -7.98 -2.07 -8.46
N SER A 262 -6.90 -2.08 -9.25
CA SER A 262 -6.50 -3.25 -10.04
C SER A 262 -6.13 -4.44 -9.13
N LEU A 263 -5.49 -4.18 -7.99
CA LEU A 263 -5.18 -5.19 -6.97
C LEU A 263 -6.43 -5.75 -6.30
N GLY A 264 -7.52 -4.99 -6.23
CA GLY A 264 -8.81 -5.44 -5.71
C GLY A 264 -9.37 -6.68 -6.43
N ALA A 265 -9.03 -6.88 -7.71
CA ALA A 265 -9.40 -8.08 -8.45
C ALA A 265 -8.73 -9.36 -7.92
N GLU A 266 -7.60 -9.21 -7.22
CA GLU A 266 -6.84 -10.31 -6.61
C GLU A 266 -7.30 -10.64 -5.18
N GLY A 267 -8.22 -9.83 -4.62
CA GLY A 267 -8.81 -9.99 -3.30
C GLY A 267 -8.83 -8.68 -2.50
N LYS A 268 -9.31 -8.76 -1.25
CA LYS A 268 -9.38 -7.58 -0.38
C LYS A 268 -8.01 -6.94 -0.20
N THR A 269 -7.94 -5.65 -0.48
CA THR A 269 -6.70 -4.89 -0.58
C THR A 269 -6.55 -3.93 0.59
N MET A 270 -5.38 -3.92 1.19
CA MET A 270 -4.97 -2.94 2.19
C MET A 270 -3.85 -2.08 1.60
N MET A 271 -4.02 -0.75 1.62
CA MET A 271 -2.96 0.20 1.24
C MET A 271 -2.30 0.73 2.51
N VAL A 272 -0.98 0.75 2.54
CA VAL A 272 -0.18 1.25 3.65
C VAL A 272 0.69 2.39 3.14
N GLY A 273 0.57 3.56 3.75
CA GLY A 273 1.32 4.76 3.36
C GLY A 273 1.59 5.66 4.56
N ASP A 274 2.41 6.70 4.35
CA ASP A 274 2.58 7.80 5.30
C ASP A 274 1.42 8.82 5.22
N GLY A 275 0.61 8.72 4.15
CA GLY A 275 -0.58 9.51 3.85
C GLY A 275 -0.33 10.97 3.47
N ILE A 276 0.92 11.38 3.26
CA ILE A 276 1.24 12.72 2.74
C ILE A 276 0.92 12.79 1.25
N ASN A 277 1.39 11.78 0.49
CA ASN A 277 1.19 11.70 -0.96
C ASN A 277 0.19 10.60 -1.38
N ASP A 278 -0.24 9.77 -0.42
CA ASP A 278 -0.98 8.53 -0.69
C ASP A 278 -2.45 8.58 -0.28
N ALA A 279 -2.96 9.73 0.18
CA ALA A 279 -4.35 9.85 0.62
C ALA A 279 -5.37 9.31 -0.41
N PRO A 280 -5.28 9.59 -1.73
CA PRO A 280 -6.19 9.00 -2.71
C PRO A 280 -6.08 7.47 -2.82
N ALA A 281 -4.88 6.91 -2.65
CA ALA A 281 -4.66 5.47 -2.69
C ALA A 281 -5.14 4.76 -1.42
N LEU A 282 -4.99 5.41 -0.25
CA LEU A 282 -5.52 4.93 1.03
C LEU A 282 -7.04 4.79 0.98
N THR A 283 -7.74 5.80 0.47
CA THR A 283 -9.20 5.79 0.35
C THR A 283 -9.72 4.82 -0.73
N ALA A 284 -8.90 4.51 -1.73
CA ALA A 284 -9.27 3.56 -2.80
C ALA A 284 -9.16 2.09 -2.39
N ALA A 285 -8.45 1.78 -1.30
CA ALA A 285 -8.32 0.42 -0.78
C ALA A 285 -9.57 -0.01 0.02
N ASP A 286 -9.73 -1.32 0.25
CA ASP A 286 -10.76 -1.81 1.19
C ASP A 286 -10.43 -1.39 2.64
N VAL A 287 -9.14 -1.25 2.93
CA VAL A 287 -8.63 -0.73 4.21
C VAL A 287 -7.40 0.15 3.95
N GLY A 288 -7.51 1.45 4.24
CA GLY A 288 -6.38 2.38 4.24
C GLY A 288 -5.65 2.39 5.59
N VAL A 289 -4.33 2.25 5.59
CA VAL A 289 -3.49 2.29 6.80
C VAL A 289 -2.45 3.42 6.70
N ALA A 290 -2.50 4.35 7.65
CA ALA A 290 -1.47 5.37 7.81
C ALA A 290 -0.42 4.93 8.85
N ILE A 291 0.87 5.03 8.51
CA ILE A 291 1.99 4.78 9.43
C ILE A 291 2.55 6.10 9.99
N GLY A 292 2.80 6.10 11.30
CA GLY A 292 3.37 7.21 12.03
C GLY A 292 2.35 8.27 12.42
N ALA A 293 2.81 9.32 13.10
CA ALA A 293 2.05 10.56 13.26
C ALA A 293 2.06 11.32 11.94
N GLY A 294 1.42 10.74 10.92
CA GLY A 294 1.25 11.37 9.62
C GLY A 294 0.56 12.73 9.75
N SER A 295 0.57 13.51 8.66
CA SER A 295 -0.17 14.76 8.61
C SER A 295 -1.64 14.54 8.99
N ASP A 296 -2.34 15.58 9.46
CA ASP A 296 -3.78 15.46 9.78
C ASP A 296 -4.59 14.90 8.59
N ILE A 297 -4.11 15.15 7.37
CA ILE A 297 -4.66 14.61 6.11
C ILE A 297 -4.51 13.08 6.03
N ALA A 298 -3.34 12.55 6.36
CA ALA A 298 -3.08 11.11 6.39
C ALA A 298 -3.96 10.41 7.43
N ILE A 299 -4.05 11.02 8.62
CA ILE A 299 -4.88 10.51 9.70
C ILE A 299 -6.33 10.50 9.27
N ASP A 300 -6.84 11.54 8.58
CA ASP A 300 -8.22 11.63 8.12
C ASP A 300 -8.55 10.64 7.00
N ALA A 301 -7.64 10.44 6.05
CA ALA A 301 -7.84 9.53 4.91
C ALA A 301 -7.79 8.04 5.28
N ALA A 302 -7.08 7.65 6.33
CA ALA A 302 -6.90 6.24 6.70
C ALA A 302 -8.03 5.67 7.56
N ASP A 303 -8.32 4.37 7.40
CA ASP A 303 -9.23 3.60 8.25
C ASP A 303 -8.57 3.11 9.55
N VAL A 304 -7.27 2.82 9.45
CA VAL A 304 -6.43 2.36 10.55
C VAL A 304 -5.21 3.26 10.66
N VAL A 305 -4.90 3.74 11.86
CA VAL A 305 -3.75 4.59 12.12
C VAL A 305 -2.78 3.85 13.04
N VAL A 306 -1.55 3.68 12.58
CA VAL A 306 -0.46 3.09 13.35
C VAL A 306 0.41 4.20 13.89
N MET A 307 0.28 4.49 15.18
CA MET A 307 0.91 5.64 15.84
C MET A 307 2.45 5.54 15.88
N LYS A 308 2.98 4.32 15.88
CA LYS A 308 4.42 4.06 15.87
C LYS A 308 4.87 3.91 14.42
N SER A 309 5.98 4.51 14.03
CA SER A 309 6.54 4.38 12.68
C SER A 309 7.18 2.99 12.45
N ARG A 310 6.40 1.91 12.63
CA ARG A 310 6.82 0.52 12.51
C ARG A 310 5.90 -0.22 11.56
N LEU A 311 6.46 -0.82 10.52
CA LEU A 311 5.71 -1.64 9.58
C LEU A 311 5.18 -2.92 10.23
N MET A 312 5.88 -3.43 11.25
CA MET A 312 5.44 -4.60 12.03
C MET A 312 4.04 -4.43 12.63
N ASP A 313 3.69 -3.21 13.05
CA ASP A 313 2.40 -2.95 13.68
C ASP A 313 1.24 -3.07 12.68
N VAL A 314 1.49 -2.95 11.37
CA VAL A 314 0.49 -3.26 10.33
C VAL A 314 0.18 -4.76 10.30
N ALA A 315 1.22 -5.60 10.33
CA ALA A 315 1.03 -7.05 10.38
C ALA A 315 0.31 -7.47 11.68
N GLU A 316 0.64 -6.85 12.81
CA GLU A 316 -0.04 -7.08 14.08
C GLU A 316 -1.50 -6.60 14.08
N ALA A 317 -1.83 -5.51 13.38
CA ALA A 317 -3.21 -5.05 13.21
C ALA A 317 -4.08 -6.13 12.53
N ILE A 318 -3.55 -6.76 11.47
CA ILE A 318 -4.24 -7.86 10.78
C ILE A 318 -4.38 -9.08 11.70
N ARG A 319 -3.34 -9.43 12.47
CA ARG A 319 -3.41 -10.56 13.42
C ARG A 319 -4.44 -10.32 14.51
N LEU A 320 -4.48 -9.11 15.07
CA LEU A 320 -5.47 -8.70 16.05
C LEU A 320 -6.88 -8.80 15.46
N SER A 321 -7.09 -8.25 14.28
CA SER A 321 -8.38 -8.37 13.58
C SER A 321 -8.82 -9.82 13.40
N ARG A 322 -7.95 -10.72 12.91
CA ARG A 322 -8.25 -12.15 12.77
C ARG A 322 -8.59 -12.81 14.11
N ALA A 323 -7.97 -12.38 15.22
CA ALA A 323 -8.29 -12.86 16.56
C ALA A 323 -9.66 -12.36 17.03
N VAL A 324 -10.01 -11.09 16.76
CA VAL A 324 -11.34 -10.54 17.06
C VAL A 324 -12.42 -11.25 16.25
N ILE A 325 -12.23 -11.45 14.94
CA ILE A 325 -13.20 -12.17 14.09
C ILE A 325 -13.41 -13.60 14.60
N ARG A 326 -12.33 -14.29 14.99
CA ARG A 326 -12.44 -15.62 15.60
C ARG A 326 -13.25 -15.58 16.88
N ASN A 327 -13.00 -14.60 17.75
CA ASN A 327 -13.75 -14.43 18.99
C ASN A 327 -15.24 -14.15 18.73
N ILE A 328 -15.55 -13.33 17.72
CA ILE A 328 -16.93 -13.09 17.28
C ILE A 328 -17.58 -14.41 16.85
N HIS A 329 -16.92 -15.21 16.01
CA HIS A 329 -17.45 -16.52 15.60
C HIS A 329 -17.63 -17.49 16.77
N GLU A 330 -16.70 -17.52 17.72
CA GLU A 330 -16.84 -18.30 18.95
C GLU A 330 -18.07 -17.83 19.74
N ASN A 331 -18.22 -16.52 19.96
CA ASN A 331 -19.34 -15.94 20.70
C ASN A 331 -20.68 -16.23 20.02
N LEU A 332 -20.76 -16.09 18.70
CA LEU A 332 -21.95 -16.41 17.91
C LEU A 332 -22.27 -17.91 17.96
N PHE A 333 -21.26 -18.77 17.85
CA PHE A 333 -21.45 -20.22 17.98
C PHE A 333 -22.06 -20.57 19.33
N TRP A 334 -21.50 -20.05 20.43
CA TRP A 334 -22.04 -20.27 21.77
C TRP A 334 -23.40 -19.61 21.96
N ALA A 335 -23.64 -18.45 21.37
CA ALA A 335 -24.92 -17.77 21.42
C ALA A 335 -26.04 -18.52 20.68
N PHE A 336 -25.74 -19.45 19.77
CA PHE A 336 -26.76 -20.26 19.07
C PHE A 336 -26.85 -21.70 19.58
N ILE A 337 -25.75 -22.30 20.04
CA ILE A 337 -25.71 -23.72 20.38
C ILE A 337 -26.70 -24.08 21.51
N TYR A 338 -26.86 -23.20 22.50
CA TYR A 338 -27.79 -23.45 23.59
C TYR A 338 -29.25 -23.30 23.14
N ASN A 339 -29.58 -22.38 22.22
CA ASN A 339 -30.94 -22.29 21.66
C ASN A 339 -31.24 -23.52 20.78
N ILE A 340 -30.27 -23.98 19.98
CA ILE A 340 -30.41 -25.18 19.14
C ILE A 340 -30.73 -26.41 20.00
N ILE A 341 -30.09 -26.56 21.16
CA ILE A 341 -30.37 -27.66 22.10
C ILE A 341 -31.67 -27.41 22.89
N GLY A 342 -31.89 -26.16 23.30
CA GLY A 342 -32.99 -25.76 24.17
C GLY A 342 -34.36 -25.74 23.50
N ILE A 343 -34.45 -25.43 22.20
CA ILE A 343 -35.73 -25.39 21.46
C ILE A 343 -36.39 -26.78 21.37
N PRO A 344 -35.70 -27.86 20.95
CA PRO A 344 -36.27 -29.22 20.96
C PRO A 344 -36.67 -29.69 22.37
N LEU A 345 -35.90 -29.28 23.40
CA LEU A 345 -36.20 -29.58 24.80
C LEU A 345 -37.46 -28.84 25.29
N ALA A 346 -37.60 -27.56 24.94
CA ALA A 346 -38.76 -26.75 25.24
C ALA A 346 -40.02 -27.22 24.50
N ALA A 347 -39.88 -27.64 23.24
CA ALA A 347 -40.93 -28.19 22.40
C ALA A 347 -41.40 -29.58 22.87
N GLY A 348 -40.65 -30.24 23.74
CA GLY A 348 -41.01 -31.51 24.35
C GLY A 348 -40.65 -32.74 23.52
N ALA A 349 -39.69 -32.63 22.60
CA ALA A 349 -39.21 -33.75 21.79
C ALA A 349 -38.66 -34.91 22.65
N TYR A 350 -38.03 -34.58 23.79
CA TYR A 350 -37.43 -35.55 24.71
C TYR A 350 -38.38 -36.10 25.78
N ILE A 351 -39.65 -35.66 25.81
CA ILE A 351 -40.61 -36.09 26.84
C ILE A 351 -40.91 -37.59 26.72
N HIS A 352 -41.03 -38.13 25.51
CA HIS A 352 -41.41 -39.53 25.30
C HIS A 352 -40.24 -40.49 25.57
N ALA A 353 -39.00 -40.01 25.44
CA ALA A 353 -37.79 -40.81 25.65
C ALA A 353 -37.26 -40.72 27.09
N PHE A 354 -37.34 -39.54 27.73
CA PHE A 354 -36.67 -39.28 29.02
C PHE A 354 -37.55 -38.57 30.06
N GLY A 355 -38.82 -38.24 29.74
CA GLY A 355 -39.71 -37.50 30.64
C GLY A 355 -39.27 -36.06 30.93
N TRP A 356 -38.30 -35.53 30.17
CA TRP A 356 -37.73 -34.21 30.44
C TRP A 356 -38.67 -33.08 30.04
N SER A 357 -39.14 -32.35 31.05
CA SER A 357 -39.91 -31.11 30.89
C SER A 357 -39.02 -29.91 31.19
N MET A 358 -38.78 -29.04 30.20
CA MET A 358 -38.11 -27.77 30.47
C MET A 358 -39.06 -26.83 31.22
N ASN A 359 -38.63 -26.34 32.39
CA ASN A 359 -39.26 -25.22 33.09
C ASN A 359 -38.68 -23.91 32.53
N PRO A 360 -39.51 -22.89 32.21
CA PRO A 360 -39.06 -21.58 31.76
C PRO A 360 -37.90 -20.96 32.57
N MET A 361 -37.81 -21.24 33.88
CA MET A 361 -36.71 -20.77 34.72
C MET A 361 -35.34 -21.26 34.27
N PHE A 362 -35.23 -22.48 33.75
CA PHE A 362 -33.96 -22.99 33.21
C PHE A 362 -33.58 -22.28 31.90
N GLY A 363 -34.56 -21.85 31.11
CA GLY A 363 -34.30 -21.03 29.92
C GLY A 363 -33.77 -19.65 30.29
N ALA A 364 -34.34 -19.02 31.33
CA ALA A 364 -33.84 -17.76 31.88
C ALA A 364 -32.41 -17.89 32.45
N ALA A 365 -32.12 -18.99 33.16
CA ALA A 365 -30.77 -19.25 33.66
C ALA A 365 -29.76 -19.49 32.53
N ALA A 366 -30.15 -20.20 31.47
CA ALA A 366 -29.30 -20.44 30.30
C ALA A 366 -28.94 -19.14 29.55
N MET A 367 -29.89 -18.20 29.39
CA MET A 367 -29.61 -16.88 28.82
C MET A 367 -28.57 -16.11 29.66
N SER A 368 -28.76 -16.04 30.98
CA SER A 368 -27.80 -15.35 31.85
C SER A 368 -26.40 -15.96 31.78
N LEU A 369 -26.29 -17.29 31.72
CA LEU A 369 -25.00 -17.98 31.61
C LEU A 369 -24.33 -17.77 30.25
N SER A 370 -25.13 -17.75 29.17
CA SER A 370 -24.65 -17.44 27.82
C SER A 370 -24.06 -16.03 27.76
N SER A 371 -24.75 -15.04 28.34
CA SER A 371 -24.27 -13.65 28.41
C SER A 371 -22.93 -13.55 29.14
N PHE A 372 -22.80 -14.24 30.28
CA PHE A 372 -21.55 -14.30 31.04
C PHE A 372 -20.41 -14.94 30.24
N PHE A 373 -20.70 -16.04 29.54
CA PHE A 373 -19.74 -16.72 28.69
C PHE A 373 -19.23 -15.80 27.57
N VAL A 374 -20.13 -15.16 26.82
CA VAL A 374 -19.79 -14.26 25.70
C VAL A 374 -18.88 -13.12 26.16
N VAL A 375 -19.23 -12.47 27.29
CA VAL A 375 -18.41 -11.38 27.84
C VAL A 375 -17.05 -11.88 28.30
N THR A 376 -17.00 -13.03 28.99
CA THR A 376 -15.73 -13.61 29.48
C THR A 376 -14.83 -14.03 28.32
N ASN A 377 -15.41 -14.62 27.27
CA ASN A 377 -14.67 -15.00 26.07
C ASN A 377 -14.16 -13.77 25.31
N ALA A 378 -14.95 -12.70 25.19
CA ALA A 378 -14.48 -11.45 24.60
C ALA A 378 -13.32 -10.83 25.39
N LEU A 379 -13.39 -10.85 26.73
CA LEU A 379 -12.32 -10.35 27.59
C LEU A 379 -11.01 -11.14 27.46
N ARG A 380 -11.05 -12.39 26.97
CA ARG A 380 -9.85 -13.19 26.66
C ARG A 380 -8.93 -12.49 25.65
N LEU A 381 -9.49 -11.63 24.78
CA LEU A 381 -8.70 -10.83 23.83
C LEU A 381 -7.70 -9.90 24.52
N ASN A 382 -7.91 -9.52 25.80
CA ASN A 382 -6.93 -8.74 26.56
C ASN A 382 -5.59 -9.47 26.76
N PHE A 383 -5.56 -10.79 26.61
CA PHE A 383 -4.33 -11.59 26.68
C PHE A 383 -3.67 -11.80 25.31
N PHE A 384 -4.20 -11.19 24.25
CA PHE A 384 -3.59 -11.24 22.93
C PHE A 384 -2.22 -10.56 22.97
N ARG A 385 -1.18 -11.34 22.63
CA ARG A 385 0.21 -10.85 22.57
C ARG A 385 0.56 -10.47 21.13
N MET A 386 0.99 -9.23 20.96
CA MET A 386 1.60 -8.76 19.71
C MET A 386 3.08 -9.15 19.70
N GLN A 387 3.57 -9.71 18.58
CA GLN A 387 5.01 -9.93 18.42
C GLN A 387 5.67 -8.56 18.24
N GLY A 388 6.33 -8.10 19.31
CA GLY A 388 6.87 -6.75 19.40
C GLY A 388 6.92 -6.20 20.81
N GLU A 389 6.36 -6.91 21.80
CA GLU A 389 6.44 -6.53 23.23
C GLU A 389 7.86 -6.64 23.82
N ASP A 390 8.75 -7.43 23.22
CA ASP A 390 9.97 -7.84 23.92
C ASP A 390 11.27 -7.22 23.39
N GLY A 391 11.23 -6.46 22.29
CA GLY A 391 12.46 -6.00 21.61
C GLY A 391 13.40 -7.13 21.18
N ARG A 392 12.97 -8.39 21.31
CA ARG A 392 13.72 -9.55 20.88
C ARG A 392 13.71 -9.51 19.35
N PRO A 393 14.88 -9.48 18.68
CA PRO A 393 14.91 -9.63 17.25
C PRO A 393 14.12 -10.90 16.92
N LEU A 394 13.34 -10.86 15.85
CA LEU A 394 12.83 -12.09 15.24
C LEU A 394 14.07 -12.96 15.04
N GLN A 395 14.25 -13.97 15.89
CA GLN A 395 15.29 -14.94 15.71
C GLN A 395 15.04 -15.49 14.32
N GLU A 396 15.94 -15.11 13.42
CA GLU A 396 16.10 -15.75 12.13
C GLU A 396 16.15 -17.22 12.47
N LYS A 397 15.05 -17.92 12.20
CA LYS A 397 14.95 -19.33 12.42
C LYS A 397 16.03 -19.88 11.50
N GLN A 398 17.16 -20.29 12.07
CA GLN A 398 18.27 -20.87 11.33
C GLN A 398 17.67 -21.97 10.46
N THR A 399 17.42 -21.64 9.20
CA THR A 399 17.26 -22.63 8.17
C THR A 399 18.61 -23.30 8.13
N THR A 400 18.67 -24.52 8.65
CA THR A 400 19.73 -25.46 8.32
C THR A 400 19.98 -25.35 6.82
N GLU A 401 21.25 -25.14 6.48
CA GLU A 401 21.75 -25.10 5.11
C GLU A 401 21.01 -26.15 4.26
N PRO A 402 20.43 -25.79 3.10
CA PRO A 402 20.10 -26.79 2.13
C PRO A 402 21.41 -27.37 1.62
N ASP A 403 21.57 -28.67 1.86
CA ASP A 403 22.59 -29.52 1.29
C ASP A 403 22.90 -29.12 -0.16
N ALA A 404 24.20 -28.98 -0.43
CA ALA A 404 24.72 -28.77 -1.77
C ALA A 404 24.28 -29.93 -2.66
N GLY A 405 23.28 -29.69 -3.49
CA GLY A 405 22.86 -30.61 -4.54
C GLY A 405 21.37 -30.92 -4.49
N THR A 406 20.56 -30.01 -5.02
CA THR A 406 19.65 -30.26 -6.15
C THR A 406 18.98 -28.91 -6.45
N ALA A 407 19.35 -28.29 -7.57
CA ALA A 407 18.73 -27.05 -8.02
C ALA A 407 17.20 -27.24 -8.20
N PRO A 408 16.34 -26.37 -7.63
CA PRO A 408 14.94 -26.37 -8.00
C PRO A 408 14.84 -25.85 -9.43
N LYS A 409 14.32 -26.70 -10.33
CA LYS A 409 13.98 -26.34 -11.71
C LYS A 409 13.13 -25.08 -11.70
N GLN A 410 13.70 -23.98 -12.18
CA GLN A 410 12.93 -22.84 -12.65
C GLN A 410 12.04 -23.33 -13.79
N THR A 411 10.73 -23.38 -13.56
CA THR A 411 9.75 -23.50 -14.62
C THR A 411 9.75 -22.20 -15.40
N ILE A 412 10.61 -22.14 -16.42
CA ILE A 412 10.54 -21.15 -17.48
C ILE A 412 9.26 -21.44 -18.25
N PHE A 413 8.23 -20.60 -18.08
CA PHE A 413 7.14 -20.52 -19.02
C PHE A 413 7.58 -19.61 -20.17
N HIS A 414 7.90 -20.20 -21.32
CA HIS A 414 8.06 -19.45 -22.57
C HIS A 414 6.74 -19.39 -23.33
N HIS A 415 6.37 -18.16 -23.68
CA HIS A 415 5.47 -17.72 -24.75
C HIS A 415 3.97 -18.00 -24.66
N GLN A 416 3.19 -16.92 -24.51
CA GLN A 416 2.22 -16.55 -25.53
C GLN A 416 2.27 -15.02 -25.76
N GLU A 417 2.13 -14.66 -27.03
CA GLU A 417 2.39 -13.39 -27.71
C GLU A 417 1.84 -12.12 -27.02
N GLU A 418 2.63 -11.04 -27.07
CA GLU A 418 2.17 -9.67 -26.85
C GLU A 418 1.02 -9.35 -27.82
N LYS A 419 -0.20 -9.21 -27.32
CA LYS A 419 -1.24 -8.46 -28.04
C LYS A 419 -0.95 -6.98 -27.85
N THR A 420 -0.47 -6.33 -28.89
CA THR A 420 -0.39 -4.87 -29.01
C THR A 420 -1.80 -4.27 -28.98
N MET A 421 -2.26 -3.85 -27.80
CA MET A 421 -3.53 -3.11 -27.65
C MET A 421 -3.38 -1.73 -28.26
N THR A 422 -4.18 -1.43 -29.28
CA THR A 422 -4.17 -0.12 -29.94
C THR A 422 -5.49 0.58 -29.62
N THR A 423 -5.42 1.80 -29.10
CA THR A 423 -6.61 2.60 -28.78
C THR A 423 -6.83 3.64 -29.87
N LYS A 424 -8.06 3.75 -30.39
CA LYS A 424 -8.47 4.81 -31.33
C LYS A 424 -9.58 5.66 -30.74
N THR A 425 -9.53 6.96 -30.99
CA THR A 425 -10.53 7.93 -30.54
C THR A 425 -11.34 8.45 -31.72
N MET A 426 -12.65 8.30 -31.66
CA MET A 426 -13.60 8.74 -32.69
C MET A 426 -14.42 9.93 -32.20
N LYS A 427 -14.59 10.96 -33.03
CA LYS A 427 -15.54 12.06 -32.78
C LYS A 427 -16.85 11.80 -33.49
N ILE A 428 -17.94 11.77 -32.73
CA ILE A 428 -19.28 11.35 -33.18
C ILE A 428 -20.30 12.45 -32.85
N GLU A 429 -21.01 12.92 -33.87
CA GLU A 429 -22.10 13.88 -33.72
C GLU A 429 -23.48 13.23 -33.79
N GLY A 430 -24.43 13.79 -33.05
CA GLY A 430 -25.83 13.34 -32.99
C GLY A 430 -26.21 12.56 -31.74
N MET A 431 -25.26 12.29 -30.82
CA MET A 431 -25.58 11.69 -29.52
C MET A 431 -26.10 12.76 -28.57
N MET A 432 -27.38 12.66 -28.17
CA MET A 432 -28.04 13.68 -27.34
C MET A 432 -28.39 13.20 -25.92
N CYS A 433 -28.19 11.92 -25.61
CA CYS A 433 -28.46 11.34 -24.29
C CYS A 433 -27.71 10.01 -24.08
N GLY A 434 -27.70 9.51 -22.84
CA GLY A 434 -27.09 8.22 -22.49
C GLY A 434 -27.67 6.99 -23.22
N HIS A 435 -28.88 7.09 -23.79
CA HIS A 435 -29.41 6.03 -24.66
C HIS A 435 -28.73 6.00 -26.04
N CYS A 436 -28.36 7.18 -26.59
CA CYS A 436 -27.57 7.25 -27.82
C CYS A 436 -26.17 6.68 -27.60
N GLU A 437 -25.56 7.00 -26.46
CA GLU A 437 -24.27 6.48 -26.03
C GLU A 437 -24.26 4.95 -25.96
N ALA A 438 -25.24 4.35 -25.27
CA ALA A 438 -25.36 2.90 -25.15
C ALA A 438 -25.56 2.21 -26.52
N ARG A 439 -26.26 2.88 -27.45
CA ARG A 439 -26.51 2.35 -28.80
C ARG A 439 -25.22 2.33 -29.64
N VAL A 440 -24.46 3.42 -29.63
CA VAL A 440 -23.16 3.52 -30.33
C VAL A 440 -22.14 2.57 -29.72
N LYS A 441 -22.08 2.49 -28.38
CA LYS A 441 -21.21 1.54 -27.66
C LYS A 441 -21.48 0.10 -28.10
N LYS A 442 -22.74 -0.31 -28.12
CA LYS A 442 -23.14 -1.66 -28.52
C LYS A 442 -22.83 -1.97 -29.98
N ALA A 443 -22.90 -0.97 -30.87
CA ALA A 443 -22.55 -1.16 -32.28
C ALA A 443 -21.03 -1.33 -32.48
N LEU A 444 -20.21 -0.58 -31.74
CA LEU A 444 -18.75 -0.69 -31.77
C LEU A 444 -18.27 -2.02 -31.18
N GLU A 445 -18.82 -2.44 -30.03
CA GLU A 445 -18.46 -3.71 -29.36
C GLU A 445 -18.96 -4.96 -30.11
N ALA A 446 -19.84 -4.81 -31.12
CA ALA A 446 -20.27 -5.91 -31.96
C ALA A 446 -19.25 -6.27 -33.06
N LEU A 447 -18.21 -5.44 -33.27
CA LEU A 447 -17.16 -5.70 -34.25
C LEU A 447 -16.14 -6.69 -33.69
N PRO A 448 -15.72 -7.71 -34.47
CA PRO A 448 -14.90 -8.81 -33.98
C PRO A 448 -13.50 -8.40 -33.50
N GLY A 449 -12.97 -7.25 -33.95
CA GLY A 449 -11.69 -6.70 -33.48
C GLY A 449 -11.77 -5.66 -32.36
N VAL A 450 -12.97 -5.32 -31.87
CA VAL A 450 -13.18 -4.36 -30.76
C VAL A 450 -13.37 -5.13 -29.46
N GLU A 451 -12.52 -4.88 -28.47
CA GLU A 451 -12.60 -5.53 -27.15
C GLU A 451 -13.47 -4.75 -26.17
N SER A 452 -13.44 -3.42 -26.26
CA SER A 452 -14.34 -2.54 -25.51
C SER A 452 -14.46 -1.17 -26.16
N ALA A 453 -15.60 -0.50 -25.96
CA ALA A 453 -15.81 0.88 -26.38
C ALA A 453 -16.34 1.74 -25.22
N GLU A 454 -15.69 2.86 -24.96
CA GLU A 454 -16.13 3.90 -24.04
C GLU A 454 -16.68 5.07 -24.85
N VAL A 455 -18.00 5.24 -24.84
CA VAL A 455 -18.67 6.32 -25.58
C VAL A 455 -19.15 7.36 -24.58
N SER A 456 -19.06 8.63 -24.92
CA SER A 456 -19.58 9.73 -24.10
C SER A 456 -20.38 10.70 -24.96
N HIS A 457 -21.68 10.79 -24.70
CA HIS A 457 -22.55 11.78 -25.37
C HIS A 457 -22.26 13.23 -24.91
N GLU A 458 -21.73 13.43 -23.70
CA GLU A 458 -21.33 14.75 -23.19
C GLU A 458 -20.10 15.30 -23.91
N LYS A 459 -19.14 14.44 -24.25
CA LYS A 459 -17.91 14.81 -24.96
C LYS A 459 -18.02 14.70 -26.48
N GLY A 460 -19.03 13.96 -26.99
CA GLY A 460 -19.17 13.67 -28.42
C GLY A 460 -18.06 12.76 -28.95
N GLU A 461 -17.52 11.88 -28.09
CA GLU A 461 -16.34 11.06 -28.38
C GLU A 461 -16.57 9.59 -28.01
N ALA A 462 -15.92 8.69 -28.75
CA ALA A 462 -15.85 7.26 -28.46
C ALA A 462 -14.40 6.79 -28.49
N LEU A 463 -13.92 6.25 -27.38
CA LEU A 463 -12.65 5.56 -27.26
C LEU A 463 -12.87 4.06 -27.52
N VAL A 464 -12.15 3.51 -28.49
CA VAL A 464 -12.27 2.12 -28.92
C VAL A 464 -10.96 1.39 -28.68
N HIS A 465 -11.01 0.33 -27.88
CA HIS A 465 -9.88 -0.54 -27.63
C HIS A 465 -9.89 -1.71 -28.61
N LEU A 466 -8.86 -1.79 -29.45
CA LEU A 466 -8.74 -2.79 -30.50
C LEU A 466 -7.73 -3.87 -30.11
N SER A 467 -8.13 -5.13 -30.26
CA SER A 467 -7.26 -6.30 -30.07
C SER A 467 -6.66 -6.81 -31.39
N GLY A 468 -6.91 -6.11 -32.51
CA GLY A 468 -6.38 -6.37 -33.85
C GLY A 468 -6.44 -5.14 -34.78
N GLN A 469 -5.99 -5.27 -36.04
CA GLN A 469 -6.06 -4.18 -37.04
C GLN A 469 -7.45 -4.11 -37.69
N GLU A 470 -8.42 -3.50 -37.00
CA GLU A 470 -9.68 -3.08 -37.64
C GLU A 470 -9.49 -1.77 -38.40
N SER A 471 -10.06 -1.69 -39.61
CA SER A 471 -9.95 -0.49 -40.45
C SER A 471 -10.85 0.64 -39.92
N ASP A 472 -10.37 1.88 -40.06
CA ASP A 472 -11.14 3.08 -39.69
C ASP A 472 -12.48 3.16 -40.42
N GLU A 473 -12.55 2.57 -41.61
CA GLU A 473 -13.76 2.46 -42.43
C GLU A 473 -14.81 1.53 -41.80
N ALA A 474 -14.38 0.42 -41.19
CA ALA A 474 -15.29 -0.51 -40.51
C ALA A 474 -15.89 0.11 -39.24
N LEU A 475 -15.05 0.80 -38.45
CA LEU A 475 -15.47 1.54 -37.26
C LEU A 475 -16.46 2.66 -37.63
N LYS A 476 -16.13 3.44 -38.68
CA LYS A 476 -17.00 4.50 -39.16
C LYS A 476 -18.36 3.98 -39.62
N LYS A 477 -18.37 2.89 -40.39
CA LYS A 477 -19.61 2.29 -40.91
C LYS A 477 -20.53 1.77 -39.80
N ALA A 478 -19.97 1.15 -38.75
CA ALA A 478 -20.75 0.65 -37.62
C ALA A 478 -21.52 1.76 -36.86
N VAL A 479 -20.94 2.97 -36.81
CA VAL A 479 -21.56 4.14 -36.20
C VAL A 479 -22.58 4.80 -37.13
N GLU A 480 -22.25 4.94 -38.42
CA GLU A 480 -23.15 5.53 -39.44
C GLU A 480 -24.41 4.68 -39.70
N GLU A 481 -24.32 3.34 -39.60
CA GLU A 481 -25.48 2.45 -39.66
C GLU A 481 -26.46 2.60 -38.48
N GLN A 482 -26.06 3.31 -37.41
CA GLN A 482 -26.93 3.69 -36.30
C GLN A 482 -27.44 5.14 -36.41
N ASP A 483 -27.31 5.76 -37.59
CA ASP A 483 -27.73 7.14 -37.90
C ASP A 483 -26.90 8.24 -37.20
N TYR A 484 -25.62 7.97 -36.86
CA TYR A 484 -24.71 8.95 -36.25
C TYR A 484 -23.54 9.31 -37.18
N ILE A 485 -23.07 10.56 -37.12
CA ILE A 485 -22.05 11.07 -38.05
C ILE A 485 -20.66 11.03 -37.40
N VAL A 486 -19.70 10.32 -38.01
CA VAL A 486 -18.30 10.29 -37.55
C VAL A 486 -17.47 11.35 -38.27
N LYS A 487 -16.94 12.33 -37.53
CA LYS A 487 -16.15 13.43 -38.08
C LYS A 487 -14.65 13.12 -38.19
N GLU A 488 -14.11 12.38 -37.23
CA GLU A 488 -12.67 12.16 -37.12
C GLU A 488 -12.40 10.85 -36.37
N ILE A 489 -11.36 10.13 -36.78
CA ILE A 489 -10.83 8.94 -36.09
C ILE A 489 -9.33 9.19 -35.93
N ARG A 490 -8.81 9.11 -34.70
CA ARG A 490 -7.41 9.34 -34.34
C ARG A 490 -6.80 8.15 -33.64
#